data_AF-A0AAX0BRJ2-F1
#
_entry.id   AF-A0AAX0BRJ2-F1
#
_cell.length_a   1.000
_cell.length_b   1.000
_cell.length_c   1.000
_cell.angle_alpha   90.00
_cell.angle_beta   90.00
_cell.angle_gamma   90.00
#
_symmetry.space_group_name_H-M   'P 1'
#
loop_
_entity.id
_entity.type
_entity.pdbx_description
1 polymer ?
#
loop_
_entity_poly.entity_id
_entity_poly.type
_entity_poly.pdbx_seq_one_letter_code
_entity_poly.pdbx_strand_id
1 'polypeptide(L)'
;MEGHFLVCENAEEEFDISFQVNSTMDSVIPKDQQELYVKAESACNIIKALENTDKQTKKKYFDKLLSLSQVGLVANPAQTETAEFALMKLKDEIVLVEGKRIKNHYMKYLGIDALIIGAIASIVLGICFYFTRWIGCISVLCIIIGALTGTWVSFGARKFEIEFEDLASLEKDKMTPVIRLIYIAVASLIFALLMNVGLIDVKIGNVDISKAFTDIKPALVIGVLCGLVESKIGIQVYNKAVSLLVDNSEQ
;
A
#
# COMPACT_ATOMS: atom_id res chain seq x y z
N MET A 1 1.60 -35.14 11.38
CA MET A 1 3.04 -35.22 11.72
C MET A 1 3.16 -36.07 12.99
N GLU A 2 4.16 -36.95 13.08
CA GLU A 2 4.41 -37.81 14.25
C GLU A 2 5.67 -37.31 14.98
N GLY A 3 5.62 -37.20 16.31
CA GLY A 3 6.71 -36.70 17.14
C GLY A 3 6.33 -35.56 18.09
N HIS A 4 7.33 -34.79 18.53
CA HIS A 4 7.17 -33.53 19.29
C HIS A 4 7.96 -32.41 18.61
N PHE A 5 7.50 -31.16 18.76
CA PHE A 5 8.23 -30.01 18.24
C PHE A 5 9.45 -29.69 19.12
N LEU A 6 10.54 -29.31 18.46
CA LEU A 6 11.72 -28.67 19.03
C LEU A 6 11.81 -27.28 18.40
N VAL A 7 11.82 -26.24 19.23
CA VAL A 7 11.83 -24.85 18.78
C VAL A 7 13.05 -24.14 19.35
N CYS A 8 13.97 -23.76 18.47
CA CYS A 8 15.22 -23.08 18.82
C CYS A 8 15.49 -21.91 17.87
N GLU A 9 16.31 -20.95 18.32
CA GLU A 9 16.89 -19.93 17.44
C GLU A 9 17.75 -20.63 16.38
N ASN A 10 17.59 -20.23 15.12
CA ASN A 10 18.40 -20.76 14.03
C ASN A 10 19.84 -20.25 14.15
N ALA A 11 20.80 -21.18 14.20
CA ALA A 11 22.22 -20.83 14.31
C ALA A 11 22.82 -20.28 13.00
N GLU A 12 22.18 -20.55 11.86
CA GLU A 12 22.68 -20.17 10.53
C GLU A 12 22.09 -18.85 10.04
N GLU A 13 20.95 -18.41 10.59
CA GLU A 13 20.22 -17.24 10.10
C GLU A 13 19.66 -16.36 11.23
N GLU A 14 19.96 -15.07 11.17
CA GLU A 14 19.54 -14.12 12.21
C GLU A 14 18.04 -13.81 12.12
N PHE A 15 17.36 -13.79 13.26
CA PHE A 15 15.90 -13.62 13.38
C PHE A 15 15.07 -14.73 12.73
N ASP A 16 15.59 -15.95 12.71
CA ASP A 16 14.87 -17.14 12.25
C ASP A 16 14.71 -18.18 13.36
N ILE A 17 13.55 -18.85 13.37
CA ILE A 17 13.22 -19.89 14.34
C ILE A 17 13.28 -21.24 13.62
N SER A 18 14.15 -22.13 14.08
CA SER A 18 14.18 -23.51 13.62
C SER A 18 13.07 -24.30 14.32
N PHE A 19 12.06 -24.68 13.55
CA PHE A 19 11.00 -25.60 13.96
C PHE A 19 11.36 -27.01 13.49
N GLN A 20 11.82 -27.87 14.39
CA GLN A 20 12.17 -29.25 14.08
C GLN A 20 11.12 -30.19 14.67
N VAL A 21 10.80 -31.27 13.96
CA VAL A 21 9.95 -32.35 14.49
C VAL A 21 10.87 -33.49 14.88
N ASN A 22 10.91 -33.83 16.17
CA ASN A 22 11.65 -35.01 16.61
C ASN A 22 10.82 -36.26 16.31
N SER A 23 11.14 -36.92 15.20
CA SER A 23 10.44 -38.09 14.65
C SER A 23 10.80 -39.42 15.33
N THR A 24 11.45 -39.39 16.49
CA THR A 24 11.84 -40.61 17.23
C THR A 24 10.70 -41.24 18.06
N MET A 25 9.50 -40.66 18.01
CA MET A 25 8.31 -41.10 18.76
C MET A 25 7.08 -41.19 17.84
N ASP A 26 6.36 -42.32 17.86
CA ASP A 26 5.21 -42.65 16.99
C ASP A 26 3.90 -41.91 17.35
N SER A 27 3.94 -40.87 18.18
CA SER A 27 2.73 -40.16 18.62
C SER A 27 2.31 -39.09 17.63
N VAL A 28 1.07 -39.13 17.16
CA VAL A 28 0.47 -38.11 16.29
C VAL A 28 0.44 -36.76 17.01
N ILE A 29 1.08 -35.74 16.43
CA ILE A 29 1.04 -34.36 16.94
C ILE A 29 -0.41 -33.84 16.89
N PRO A 30 -0.94 -33.30 17.99
CA PRO A 30 -2.27 -32.68 18.03
C PRO A 30 -2.46 -31.63 16.94
N LYS A 31 -3.67 -31.55 16.36
CA LYS A 31 -3.99 -30.60 15.27
C LYS A 31 -3.73 -29.15 15.70
N ASP A 32 -4.12 -28.79 16.91
CA ASP A 32 -3.98 -27.43 17.44
C ASP A 32 -2.50 -26.99 17.53
N GLN A 33 -1.58 -27.93 17.79
CA GLN A 33 -0.14 -27.65 17.75
C GLN A 33 0.38 -27.46 16.33
N GLN A 34 -0.13 -28.22 15.35
CA GLN A 34 0.23 -28.04 13.95
C GLN A 34 -0.26 -26.69 13.40
N GLU A 35 -1.47 -26.27 13.77
CA GLU A 35 -2.00 -24.96 13.39
C GLU A 35 -1.20 -23.81 14.00
N LEU A 36 -0.83 -23.92 15.29
CA LEU A 36 0.00 -22.93 15.95
C LEU A 36 1.40 -22.85 15.32
N TYR A 37 2.00 -23.97 14.94
CA TYR A 37 3.27 -24.01 14.22
C TYR A 37 3.20 -23.21 12.91
N VAL A 38 2.21 -23.46 12.06
CA VAL A 38 2.05 -22.73 10.78
C VAL A 38 1.87 -21.23 11.01
N LYS A 39 1.08 -20.84 12.02
CA LYS A 39 0.88 -19.43 12.38
C LYS A 39 2.17 -18.78 12.91
N ALA A 40 2.96 -19.49 13.70
CA ALA A 40 4.23 -19.01 14.25
C ALA A 40 5.32 -18.88 13.19
N GLU A 41 5.44 -19.85 12.29
CA GLU A 41 6.37 -19.82 11.16
C GLU A 41 6.04 -18.65 10.20
N SER A 42 4.76 -18.48 9.86
CA SER A 42 4.32 -17.32 9.08
C SER A 42 4.67 -15.99 9.76
N ALA A 43 4.53 -15.92 11.09
CA ALA A 43 4.89 -14.72 11.84
C ALA A 43 6.39 -14.48 11.91
N CYS A 44 7.20 -15.53 11.99
CA CYS A 44 8.66 -15.45 11.91
C CYS A 44 9.09 -14.84 10.58
N ASN A 45 8.53 -15.33 9.48
CA ASN A 45 8.82 -14.82 8.13
C ASN A 45 8.47 -13.33 7.98
N ILE A 46 7.34 -12.89 8.54
CA ILE A 46 6.95 -11.47 8.51
C ILE A 46 7.92 -10.63 9.34
N ILE A 47 8.24 -11.03 10.57
CA ILE A 47 9.21 -10.31 11.42
C ILE A 47 10.56 -10.21 10.71
N LYS A 48 11.00 -11.30 10.08
CA LYS A 48 12.24 -11.36 9.30
C LYS A 48 12.22 -10.41 8.11
N ALA A 49 11.10 -10.28 7.40
CA ALA A 49 10.92 -9.35 6.28
C ALA A 49 10.84 -7.86 6.68
N LEU A 50 10.77 -7.53 7.97
CA LEU A 50 10.83 -6.14 8.44
C LEU A 50 12.27 -5.58 8.32
N GLU A 51 12.63 -5.12 7.13
CA GLU A 51 13.98 -4.59 6.82
C GLU A 51 14.24 -3.21 7.45
N ASN A 52 13.19 -2.39 7.61
CA ASN A 52 13.30 -1.01 8.09
C ASN A 52 13.15 -0.87 9.61
N THR A 53 13.01 -1.99 10.34
CA THR A 53 12.91 -2.01 11.79
C THR A 53 14.29 -2.12 12.42
N ASP A 54 14.52 -1.36 13.50
CA ASP A 54 15.79 -1.40 14.22
C ASP A 54 16.06 -2.79 14.83
N LYS A 55 17.33 -3.19 14.84
CA LYS A 55 17.78 -4.52 15.26
C LYS A 55 17.31 -4.89 16.67
N GLN A 56 17.24 -3.91 17.59
CA GLN A 56 16.79 -4.14 18.97
C GLN A 56 15.28 -4.41 19.06
N THR A 57 14.46 -3.63 18.36
CA THR A 57 13.01 -3.81 18.31
C THR A 57 12.65 -5.13 17.61
N LYS A 58 13.33 -5.43 16.49
CA LYS A 58 13.19 -6.71 15.78
C LYS A 58 13.57 -7.90 16.67
N LYS A 59 14.67 -7.80 17.42
CA LYS A 59 15.06 -8.80 18.41
C LYS A 59 14.00 -9.00 19.50
N LYS A 60 13.41 -7.92 20.02
CA LYS A 60 12.34 -8.00 21.01
C LYS A 60 11.09 -8.74 20.47
N TYR A 61 10.73 -8.54 19.21
CA TYR A 61 9.64 -9.29 18.58
C TYR A 61 9.98 -10.77 18.39
N PHE A 62 11.19 -11.04 17.93
CA PHE A 62 11.72 -12.39 17.78
C PHE A 62 11.76 -13.16 19.10
N ASP A 63 12.33 -12.58 20.16
CA ASP A 63 12.43 -13.23 21.48
C ASP A 63 11.05 -13.57 22.06
N LYS A 64 10.06 -12.69 21.85
CA LYS A 64 8.65 -12.93 22.24
C LYS A 64 8.04 -14.07 21.43
N LEU A 65 8.27 -14.11 20.12
CA LEU A 65 7.78 -15.19 19.24
C LEU A 65 8.45 -16.53 19.56
N LEU A 66 9.74 -16.54 19.87
CA LEU A 66 10.46 -17.75 20.30
C LEU A 66 9.89 -18.28 21.62
N SER A 67 9.72 -17.41 22.61
CA SER A 67 9.18 -17.77 23.92
C SER A 67 7.76 -18.34 23.83
N LEU A 68 6.86 -17.71 23.06
CA LEU A 68 5.49 -18.22 22.90
C LEU A 68 5.45 -19.55 22.13
N SER A 69 6.33 -19.71 21.13
CA SER A 69 6.42 -20.96 20.36
C SER A 69 6.94 -22.11 21.23
N GLN A 70 7.89 -21.85 22.13
CA GLN A 70 8.37 -22.84 23.11
C GLN A 70 7.26 -23.26 24.09
N VAL A 71 6.49 -22.31 24.62
CA VAL A 71 5.38 -22.57 25.56
C VAL A 71 4.21 -23.29 24.86
N GLY A 72 3.91 -22.93 23.61
CA GLY A 72 2.77 -23.47 22.86
C GLY A 72 3.03 -24.81 22.16
N LEU A 73 4.29 -25.11 21.78
CA LEU A 73 4.63 -26.29 20.98
C LEU A 73 5.48 -27.33 21.72
N VAL A 74 6.27 -26.93 22.72
CA VAL A 74 7.27 -27.81 23.37
C VAL A 74 6.89 -28.16 24.82
N ALA A 75 6.22 -27.25 25.55
CA ALA A 75 5.87 -27.48 26.95
C ALA A 75 4.99 -28.74 27.14
N ASN A 76 5.10 -29.39 28.29
CA ASN A 76 4.26 -30.54 28.65
C ASN A 76 3.49 -30.25 29.96
N PRO A 77 2.14 -30.04 29.91
CA PRO A 77 1.30 -30.00 28.72
C PRO A 77 1.51 -28.72 27.90
N ALA A 78 1.37 -28.84 26.58
CA ALA A 78 1.51 -27.70 25.68
C ALA A 78 0.31 -26.75 25.86
N GLN A 79 0.59 -25.46 26.04
CA GLN A 79 -0.46 -24.45 26.24
C GLN A 79 -0.79 -23.76 24.92
N THR A 80 -1.32 -24.52 23.96
CA THR A 80 -1.60 -24.05 22.60
C THR A 80 -2.55 -22.86 22.57
N GLU A 81 -3.65 -22.91 23.32
CA GLU A 81 -4.65 -21.84 23.38
C GLU A 81 -4.07 -20.52 23.94
N THR A 82 -3.32 -20.60 25.05
CA THR A 82 -2.63 -19.44 25.64
C THR A 82 -1.59 -18.85 24.68
N ALA A 83 -0.84 -19.70 24.00
CA ALA A 83 0.18 -19.28 23.03
C ALA A 83 -0.46 -18.64 21.78
N GLU A 84 -1.62 -19.13 21.34
CA GLU A 84 -2.38 -18.53 20.24
C GLU A 84 -2.88 -17.12 20.61
N PHE A 85 -3.45 -16.95 21.80
CA PHE A 85 -3.86 -15.62 22.28
C PHE A 85 -2.67 -14.66 22.43
N ALA A 86 -1.54 -15.17 22.94
CA ALA A 86 -0.30 -14.39 23.03
C ALA A 86 0.25 -14.00 21.64
N LEU A 87 0.14 -14.90 20.66
CA LEU A 87 0.53 -14.62 19.27
C LEU A 87 -0.36 -13.53 18.66
N MET A 88 -1.68 -13.60 18.84
CA MET A 88 -2.60 -12.56 18.38
C MET A 88 -2.24 -11.19 18.97
N LYS A 89 -2.01 -11.13 20.28
CA LYS A 89 -1.60 -9.90 20.96
C LYS A 89 -0.23 -9.38 20.49
N LEU A 90 0.72 -10.27 20.18
CA LEU A 90 2.01 -9.90 19.62
C LEU A 90 1.85 -9.30 18.22
N LYS A 91 1.01 -9.91 17.37
CA LYS A 91 0.67 -9.37 16.04
C LYS A 91 0.10 -7.96 16.15
N ASP A 92 -0.87 -7.75 17.06
CA ASP A 92 -1.47 -6.43 17.30
C ASP A 92 -0.45 -5.39 17.77
N GLU A 93 0.47 -5.76 18.68
CA GLU A 93 1.54 -4.89 19.15
C GLU A 93 2.47 -4.48 18.01
N ILE A 94 2.87 -5.44 17.17
CA ILE A 94 3.76 -5.19 16.02
C ILE A 94 3.05 -4.28 15.01
N VAL A 95 1.79 -4.57 14.67
CA VAL A 95 0.99 -3.73 13.76
C VAL A 95 0.86 -2.30 14.28
N LEU A 96 0.62 -2.12 15.59
CA LEU A 96 0.47 -0.80 16.18
C LEU A 96 1.76 0.04 16.07
N VAL A 97 2.92 -0.59 16.28
CA VAL A 97 4.22 0.09 16.28
C VAL A 97 4.74 0.27 14.85
N GLU A 98 4.86 -0.82 14.10
CA GLU A 98 5.44 -0.84 12.77
C GLU A 98 4.47 -0.27 11.73
N GLY A 99 3.17 -0.54 11.84
CA GLY A 99 2.17 0.04 10.93
C GLY A 99 2.17 1.58 10.94
N LYS A 100 2.36 2.20 12.11
CA LYS A 100 2.53 3.66 12.23
C LYS A 100 3.83 4.14 11.58
N ARG A 101 4.96 3.47 11.85
CA ARG A 101 6.28 3.84 11.32
C ARG A 101 6.28 3.76 9.80
N ILE A 102 5.79 2.65 9.27
CA ILE A 102 5.79 2.37 7.85
C ILE A 102 4.84 3.33 7.10
N LYS A 103 3.62 3.56 7.61
CA LYS A 103 2.71 4.55 7.02
C LYS A 103 3.36 5.93 6.95
N ASN A 104 3.99 6.37 8.04
CA ASN A 104 4.65 7.68 8.09
C ASN A 104 5.84 7.77 7.14
N HIS A 105 6.62 6.70 7.03
CA HIS A 105 7.76 6.63 6.11
C HIS A 105 7.25 6.73 4.67
N TYR A 106 6.30 5.89 4.26
CA TYR A 106 5.72 5.93 2.92
C TYR A 106 5.08 7.29 2.61
N MET A 107 4.31 7.86 3.55
CA MET A 107 3.67 9.18 3.36
C MET A 107 4.70 10.31 3.14
N LYS A 108 5.90 10.20 3.72
CA LYS A 108 7.00 11.13 3.46
C LYS A 108 7.57 10.93 2.06
N TYR A 109 7.89 9.70 1.65
CA TYR A 109 8.41 9.43 0.30
C TYR A 109 7.41 9.86 -0.78
N LEU A 110 6.14 9.49 -0.64
CA LEU A 110 5.08 9.91 -1.55
C LEU A 110 4.99 11.44 -1.66
N GLY A 111 5.11 12.16 -0.54
CA GLY A 111 5.11 13.63 -0.53
C GLY A 111 6.34 14.24 -1.21
N ILE A 112 7.53 13.69 -0.97
CA ILE A 112 8.78 14.15 -1.59
C ILE A 112 8.75 13.89 -3.11
N ASP A 113 8.34 12.70 -3.53
CA ASP A 113 8.22 12.33 -4.94
C ASP A 113 7.19 13.20 -5.65
N ALA A 114 6.07 13.53 -4.99
CA ALA A 114 5.07 14.45 -5.52
C ALA A 114 5.64 15.87 -5.73
N LEU A 115 6.47 16.35 -4.81
CA LEU A 115 7.15 17.65 -4.97
C LEU A 115 8.16 17.63 -6.11
N ILE A 116 8.95 16.56 -6.25
CA ILE A 116 9.93 16.41 -7.33
C ILE A 116 9.22 16.37 -8.69
N ILE A 117 8.19 15.53 -8.84
CA ILE A 117 7.42 15.41 -10.09
C ILE A 117 6.71 16.73 -10.41
N GLY A 118 6.13 17.39 -9.40
CA GLY A 118 5.51 18.70 -9.57
C GLY A 118 6.50 19.77 -10.04
N ALA A 119 7.71 19.79 -9.48
CA ALA A 119 8.77 20.71 -9.89
C ALA A 119 9.24 20.45 -11.33
N ILE A 120 9.45 19.17 -11.70
CA ILE A 120 9.83 18.78 -13.07
C ILE A 120 8.73 19.18 -14.06
N ALA A 121 7.47 18.88 -13.75
CA ALA A 121 6.33 19.26 -14.58
C ALA A 121 6.23 20.78 -14.77
N SER A 122 6.49 21.55 -13.70
CA SER A 122 6.51 23.01 -13.75
C SER A 122 7.61 23.56 -14.68
N ILE A 123 8.81 22.98 -14.63
CA ILE A 123 9.92 23.38 -15.50
C ILE A 123 9.58 23.07 -16.97
N VAL A 124 9.11 21.85 -17.26
CA VAL A 124 8.77 21.43 -18.63
C VAL A 124 7.67 22.30 -19.22
N LEU A 125 6.57 22.51 -18.47
CA LEU A 125 5.46 23.34 -18.92
C LEU A 125 5.83 24.83 -19.00
N GLY A 126 6.73 25.31 -18.14
CA GLY A 126 7.28 26.67 -18.20
C GLY A 126 8.09 26.91 -19.47
N ILE A 127 8.93 25.95 -19.87
CA ILE A 127 9.66 26.00 -21.14
C ILE A 127 8.68 25.98 -22.32
N CYS A 128 7.69 25.09 -22.32
CA CYS A 128 6.66 25.03 -23.37
C CYS A 128 5.87 26.34 -23.47
N PHE A 129 5.53 26.97 -22.34
CA PHE A 129 4.87 28.27 -22.30
C PHE A 129 5.74 29.38 -22.91
N TYR A 130 7.04 29.39 -22.60
CA TYR A 130 7.97 30.37 -23.14
C TYR A 130 8.07 30.30 -24.67
N PHE A 131 8.17 29.10 -25.24
CA PHE A 131 8.30 28.92 -26.69
C PHE A 131 6.97 29.05 -27.45
N THR A 132 5.88 28.54 -26.88
CA THR A 132 4.60 28.38 -27.61
C THR A 132 3.56 29.45 -27.24
N ARG A 133 3.77 30.20 -26.15
CA ARG A 133 2.79 31.13 -25.55
C ARG A 133 1.40 30.50 -25.32
N TRP A 134 1.36 29.18 -25.10
CA TRP A 134 0.12 28.44 -24.93
C TRP A 134 -0.44 28.63 -23.50
N ILE A 135 -1.50 29.43 -23.37
CA ILE A 135 -2.16 29.70 -22.07
C ILE A 135 -2.61 28.41 -21.34
N GLY A 136 -2.94 27.34 -22.07
CA GLY A 136 -3.39 26.08 -21.50
C GLY A 136 -2.36 25.34 -20.63
N CYS A 137 -1.08 25.69 -20.72
CA CYS A 137 -0.02 25.09 -19.91
C CYS A 137 -0.24 25.31 -18.40
N ILE A 138 -0.80 26.46 -18.00
CA ILE A 138 -1.07 26.77 -16.59
C ILE A 138 -2.17 25.85 -16.04
N SER A 139 -3.23 25.66 -16.81
CA SER A 139 -4.33 24.76 -16.44
C SER A 139 -3.88 23.31 -16.32
N VAL A 140 -3.07 22.83 -17.27
CA VAL A 140 -2.47 21.47 -17.23
C VAL A 140 -1.63 21.28 -15.97
N LEU A 141 -0.81 22.28 -15.62
CA LEU A 141 -0.02 22.26 -14.39
C LEU A 141 -0.90 22.20 -13.14
N CYS A 142 -1.99 22.96 -13.10
CA CYS A 142 -2.94 22.93 -11.99
C CYS A 142 -3.66 21.57 -11.85
N ILE A 143 -3.96 20.90 -12.95
CA ILE A 143 -4.51 19.53 -12.93
C ILE A 143 -3.50 18.56 -12.31
N ILE A 144 -2.23 18.62 -12.73
CA ILE A 144 -1.17 17.75 -12.20
C ILE A 144 -0.95 18.01 -10.71
N ILE A 145 -0.78 19.27 -10.30
CA ILE A 145 -0.59 19.61 -8.88
C ILE A 145 -1.80 19.18 -8.04
N GLY A 146 -3.02 19.39 -8.57
CA GLY A 146 -4.24 18.92 -7.94
C GLY A 146 -4.23 17.40 -7.75
N ALA A 147 -3.90 16.64 -8.78
CA ALA A 147 -3.85 15.17 -8.74
C ALA A 147 -2.83 14.64 -7.74
N LEU A 148 -1.62 15.21 -7.73
CA LEU A 148 -0.56 14.83 -6.78
C LEU A 148 -0.99 15.14 -5.34
N THR A 149 -1.57 16.32 -5.09
CA THR A 149 -2.06 16.72 -3.77
C THR A 149 -3.22 15.85 -3.31
N GLY A 150 -4.19 15.58 -4.20
CA GLY A 150 -5.33 14.72 -3.93
C GLY A 150 -4.90 13.29 -3.58
N THR A 151 -3.89 12.76 -4.27
CA THR A 151 -3.33 11.43 -4.00
C THR A 151 -2.68 11.36 -2.62
N TRP A 152 -1.89 12.37 -2.27
CA TRP A 152 -1.25 12.46 -0.96
C TRP A 152 -2.27 12.58 0.18
N VAL A 153 -3.29 13.42 0.01
CA VAL A 153 -4.40 13.56 0.98
C VAL A 153 -5.22 12.27 1.08
N SER A 154 -5.53 11.63 -0.05
CA SER A 154 -6.24 10.33 -0.11
C SER A 154 -5.50 9.26 0.66
N PHE A 155 -4.17 9.21 0.54
CA PHE A 155 -3.34 8.30 1.32
C PHE A 155 -3.36 8.62 2.82
N GLY A 156 -3.28 9.90 3.19
CA GLY A 156 -3.36 10.34 4.59
C GLY A 156 -4.70 10.00 5.25
N ALA A 157 -5.81 10.25 4.55
CA ALA A 157 -7.18 10.06 5.02
C ALA A 157 -7.61 8.59 5.13
N ARG A 158 -6.95 7.68 4.40
CA ARG A 158 -7.21 6.25 4.53
C ARG A 158 -6.85 5.76 5.94
N LYS A 159 -7.83 5.15 6.62
CA LYS A 159 -7.56 4.26 7.77
C LYS A 159 -6.74 3.10 7.21
N PHE A 160 -5.46 3.06 7.55
CA PHE A 160 -4.59 1.95 7.25
C PHE A 160 -4.90 0.87 8.29
N GLU A 161 -5.87 0.02 7.99
CA GLU A 161 -6.03 -1.28 8.66
C GLU A 161 -4.96 -2.19 8.04
N ILE A 162 -3.72 -2.06 8.52
CA ILE A 162 -2.64 -2.96 8.11
C ILE A 162 -2.86 -4.25 8.90
N GLU A 163 -3.21 -5.33 8.22
CA GLU A 163 -3.13 -6.66 8.83
C GLU A 163 -1.66 -7.02 9.03
N PHE A 164 -1.37 -7.87 10.00
CA PHE A 164 0.01 -8.25 10.31
C PHE A 164 0.70 -8.89 9.10
N GLU A 165 -0.07 -9.63 8.30
CA GLU A 165 0.35 -10.24 7.04
C GLU A 165 0.75 -9.21 5.97
N ASP A 166 0.11 -8.02 5.98
CA ASP A 166 0.39 -6.92 5.05
C ASP A 166 1.64 -6.10 5.46
N LEU A 167 2.21 -6.31 6.67
CA LEU A 167 3.43 -5.61 7.08
C LEU A 167 4.64 -5.96 6.21
N ALA A 168 4.69 -7.18 5.68
CA ALA A 168 5.74 -7.61 4.75
C ALA A 168 5.52 -7.06 3.33
N SER A 169 4.28 -6.72 2.95
CA SER A 169 3.92 -6.16 1.65
C SER A 169 2.89 -5.04 1.81
N LEU A 170 3.39 -3.82 1.99
CA LEU A 170 2.60 -2.62 2.25
C LEU A 170 1.46 -2.32 1.26
N GLU A 171 1.56 -2.82 0.03
CA GLU A 171 0.52 -2.68 -0.98
C GLU A 171 0.32 -3.95 -1.79
N LYS A 172 -0.95 -4.33 -1.96
CA LYS A 172 -1.39 -5.42 -2.85
C LYS A 172 -0.98 -5.20 -4.31
N ASP A 173 -0.68 -3.96 -4.72
CA ASP A 173 -0.38 -3.57 -6.10
C ASP A 173 1.13 -3.46 -6.41
N LYS A 174 2.02 -3.59 -5.40
CA LYS A 174 3.50 -3.54 -5.54
C LYS A 174 4.07 -2.34 -6.31
N MET A 175 3.30 -1.28 -6.56
CA MET A 175 3.76 -0.12 -7.32
C MET A 175 4.59 0.80 -6.44
N THR A 176 5.72 1.29 -6.97
CA THR A 176 6.50 2.30 -6.26
C THR A 176 5.74 3.63 -6.22
N PRO A 177 5.95 4.48 -5.20
CA PRO A 177 5.29 5.78 -5.09
C PRO A 177 5.41 6.63 -6.37
N VAL A 178 6.57 6.59 -7.03
CA VAL A 178 6.83 7.31 -8.29
C VAL A 178 5.92 6.84 -9.43
N ILE A 179 5.81 5.52 -9.65
CA ILE A 179 4.97 4.96 -10.72
C ILE A 179 3.51 5.36 -10.50
N ARG A 180 3.06 5.28 -9.25
CA ARG A 180 1.71 5.67 -8.83
C ARG A 180 1.42 7.14 -9.13
N LEU A 181 2.33 8.04 -8.78
CA LEU A 181 2.18 9.49 -9.03
C LEU A 181 2.17 9.83 -10.53
N ILE A 182 2.98 9.13 -11.33
CA ILE A 182 2.96 9.28 -12.80
C ILE A 182 1.63 8.79 -13.36
N TYR A 183 1.17 7.62 -12.93
CA TYR A 183 -0.08 7.02 -13.36
C TYR A 183 -1.27 7.96 -13.10
N ILE A 184 -1.39 8.50 -11.88
CA ILE A 184 -2.51 9.38 -11.55
C ILE A 184 -2.44 10.72 -12.27
N ALA A 185 -1.23 11.26 -12.52
CA ALA A 185 -1.07 12.46 -13.33
C ALA A 185 -1.56 12.25 -14.76
N VAL A 186 -1.15 11.15 -15.40
CA VAL A 186 -1.58 10.79 -16.76
C VAL A 186 -3.09 10.52 -16.82
N ALA A 187 -3.62 9.73 -15.88
CA ALA A 187 -5.05 9.43 -15.82
C ALA A 187 -5.90 10.70 -15.63
N SER A 188 -5.45 11.63 -14.79
CA SER A 188 -6.13 12.92 -14.55
C SER A 188 -6.13 13.79 -15.81
N LEU A 189 -5.04 13.78 -16.58
CA LEU A 189 -4.97 14.50 -17.85
C LEU A 189 -5.90 13.90 -18.91
N ILE A 190 -5.93 12.58 -19.04
CA ILE A 190 -6.86 11.88 -19.94
C ILE A 190 -8.30 12.21 -19.56
N PHE A 191 -8.63 12.13 -18.27
CA PHE A 191 -9.96 12.42 -17.77
C PHE A 191 -10.38 13.88 -18.04
N ALA A 192 -9.49 14.84 -17.79
CA ALA A 192 -9.73 16.24 -18.14
C ALA A 192 -9.95 16.41 -19.65
N LEU A 193 -9.19 15.72 -20.50
CA LEU A 193 -9.33 15.72 -21.96
C LEU A 193 -10.72 15.23 -22.39
N LEU A 194 -11.18 14.11 -21.84
CA LEU A 194 -12.51 13.57 -22.11
C LEU A 194 -13.62 14.56 -21.72
N MET A 195 -13.43 15.30 -20.61
CA MET A 195 -14.36 16.34 -20.21
C MET A 195 -14.36 17.54 -21.16
N ASN A 196 -13.19 17.95 -21.66
CA ASN A 196 -13.08 19.06 -22.61
C ASN A 196 -13.73 18.76 -23.96
N VAL A 197 -13.68 17.49 -24.40
CA VAL A 197 -14.36 17.03 -25.62
C VAL A 197 -15.88 16.87 -25.40
N GLY A 198 -16.36 17.01 -24.16
CA GLY A 198 -17.78 16.87 -23.82
C GLY A 198 -18.26 15.42 -23.69
N LEU A 199 -17.34 14.45 -23.65
CA LEU A 199 -17.66 13.02 -23.46
C LEU A 199 -18.07 12.70 -22.01
N ILE A 200 -17.66 13.56 -21.08
CA ILE A 200 -17.95 13.46 -19.65
C ILE A 200 -18.36 14.85 -19.16
N ASP A 201 -19.59 15.01 -18.68
CA ASP A 201 -20.05 16.25 -18.04
C ASP A 201 -20.15 16.03 -16.53
N VAL A 202 -19.35 16.77 -15.76
CA VAL A 202 -19.42 16.79 -14.30
C VAL A 202 -19.65 18.23 -13.88
N LYS A 203 -20.82 18.51 -13.29
CA LYS A 203 -21.15 19.81 -12.73
C LYS A 203 -21.04 19.75 -11.21
N ILE A 204 -20.19 20.61 -10.65
CA ILE A 204 -20.06 20.74 -9.19
C ILE A 204 -20.45 22.16 -8.81
N GLY A 205 -21.65 22.30 -8.23
CA GLY A 205 -22.20 23.61 -7.85
C GLY A 205 -22.37 24.53 -9.05
N ASN A 206 -21.76 25.72 -9.00
CA ASN A 206 -21.83 26.74 -10.06
C ASN A 206 -20.56 26.80 -10.95
N VAL A 207 -19.69 25.78 -10.87
CA VAL A 207 -18.43 25.73 -11.63
C VAL A 207 -18.58 24.77 -12.80
N ASP A 208 -18.47 25.29 -14.02
CA ASP A 208 -18.36 24.47 -15.24
C ASP A 208 -16.96 23.85 -15.31
N ILE A 209 -16.87 22.54 -15.07
CA ILE A 209 -15.61 21.79 -15.09
C ILE A 209 -15.15 21.53 -16.53
N SER A 210 -16.05 21.67 -17.52
CA SER A 210 -15.72 21.63 -18.96
C SER A 210 -14.66 22.66 -19.37
N LYS A 211 -14.47 23.73 -18.59
CA LYS A 211 -13.46 24.77 -18.79
C LYS A 211 -12.11 24.47 -18.12
N ALA A 212 -11.85 23.21 -17.73
CA ALA A 212 -10.62 22.83 -17.04
C ALA A 212 -9.34 23.27 -17.77
N PHE A 213 -9.30 23.29 -19.11
CA PHE A 213 -8.11 23.73 -19.85
C PHE A 213 -7.97 25.24 -20.03
N THR A 214 -9.00 26.03 -19.70
CA THR A 214 -9.00 27.49 -19.86
C THR A 214 -8.94 28.23 -18.52
N ASP A 215 -9.53 27.65 -17.46
CA ASP A 215 -9.62 28.27 -16.14
C ASP A 215 -8.88 27.46 -15.07
N ILE A 216 -8.19 28.18 -14.19
CA ILE A 216 -7.36 27.61 -13.11
C ILE A 216 -8.21 26.86 -12.06
N LYS A 217 -9.37 27.43 -11.70
CA LYS A 217 -10.26 26.89 -10.65
C LYS A 217 -10.78 25.48 -11.00
N PRO A 218 -11.44 25.25 -12.16
CA PRO A 218 -11.88 23.91 -12.53
C PRO A 218 -10.71 22.94 -12.75
N ALA A 219 -9.57 23.38 -13.29
CA ALA A 219 -8.36 22.57 -13.42
C ALA A 219 -7.85 22.02 -12.08
N LEU A 220 -7.80 22.86 -11.05
CA LEU A 220 -7.31 22.42 -9.74
C LEU A 220 -8.32 21.49 -9.07
N VAL A 221 -9.61 21.80 -9.15
CA VAL A 221 -10.67 20.98 -8.54
C VAL A 221 -10.71 19.60 -9.19
N ILE A 222 -10.69 19.50 -10.52
CA ILE A 222 -10.71 18.21 -11.20
C ILE A 222 -9.46 17.39 -10.87
N GLY A 223 -8.27 18.02 -10.85
CA GLY A 223 -7.04 17.37 -10.44
C GLY A 223 -7.16 16.77 -9.03
N VAL A 224 -7.57 17.57 -8.05
CA VAL A 224 -7.74 17.11 -6.66
C VAL A 224 -8.73 15.96 -6.57
N LEU A 225 -9.87 16.05 -7.24
CA LEU A 225 -10.87 14.98 -7.25
C LEU A 225 -10.30 13.70 -7.84
N CYS A 226 -9.59 13.79 -8.98
CA CYS A 226 -8.95 12.64 -9.60
C CYS A 226 -7.97 11.95 -8.64
N GLY A 227 -7.11 12.72 -7.97
CA GLY A 227 -6.20 12.21 -6.96
C GLY A 227 -6.90 11.59 -5.74
N LEU A 228 -8.04 12.14 -5.32
CA LEU A 228 -8.81 11.57 -4.20
C LEU A 228 -9.42 10.21 -4.53
N VAL A 229 -9.93 10.04 -5.76
CA VAL A 229 -10.57 8.80 -6.23
C VAL A 229 -9.64 7.90 -7.07
N GLU A 230 -8.33 8.02 -6.88
CA GLU A 230 -7.28 7.33 -7.63
C GLU A 230 -7.57 5.83 -7.89
N SER A 231 -8.05 5.09 -6.89
CA SER A 231 -8.33 3.65 -7.02
C SER A 231 -9.47 3.30 -7.98
N LYS A 232 -10.33 4.27 -8.33
CA LYS A 232 -11.51 4.07 -9.17
C LYS A 232 -11.40 4.76 -10.52
N ILE A 233 -10.55 5.78 -10.65
CA ILE A 233 -10.51 6.60 -11.87
C ILE A 233 -9.98 5.82 -13.07
N GLY A 234 -8.96 4.98 -12.90
CA GLY A 234 -8.41 4.17 -13.99
C GLY A 234 -9.43 3.22 -14.60
N ILE A 235 -10.17 2.52 -13.74
CA ILE A 235 -11.24 1.59 -14.14
C ILE A 235 -12.37 2.36 -14.84
N GLN A 236 -12.75 3.53 -14.33
CA GLN A 236 -13.80 4.35 -14.95
C GLN A 236 -13.38 4.90 -16.32
N VAL A 237 -12.15 5.40 -16.46
CA VAL A 237 -11.60 5.86 -17.74
C VAL A 237 -11.54 4.71 -18.74
N TYR A 238 -11.03 3.55 -18.32
CA TYR A 238 -10.97 2.35 -19.16
C TYR A 238 -12.37 1.90 -19.61
N ASN A 239 -13.31 1.74 -18.68
CA ASN A 239 -14.67 1.33 -19.00
C ASN A 239 -15.36 2.32 -19.95
N LYS A 240 -15.12 3.62 -19.77
CA LYS A 240 -15.67 4.65 -20.67
C LYS A 240 -15.03 4.59 -22.06
N ALA A 241 -13.72 4.37 -22.14
CA ALA A 241 -13.03 4.18 -23.42
C ALA A 241 -13.56 2.94 -24.16
N VAL A 242 -13.77 1.83 -23.45
CA VAL A 242 -14.36 0.60 -24.00
C VAL A 242 -15.78 0.86 -24.50
N SER A 243 -16.65 1.52 -23.71
CA SER A 243 -18.02 1.80 -24.16
C SER A 243 -18.07 2.64 -25.44
N LEU A 244 -17.14 3.60 -25.59
CA LEU A 244 -17.08 4.46 -26.78
C LEU A 244 -16.56 3.73 -28.02
N LEU A 245 -15.68 2.74 -27.85
CA LEU A 245 -15.16 1.95 -28.97
C LEU A 245 -16.14 0.84 -29.39
N VAL A 246 -16.91 0.29 -28.46
CA VAL A 246 -17.91 -0.75 -28.74
C VAL A 246 -19.18 -0.16 -29.37
N ASP A 247 -19.69 0.98 -28.89
CA ASP A 247 -20.86 1.65 -29.49
C ASP A 247 -20.62 2.07 -30.95
N ASN A 248 -19.37 2.36 -31.33
CA ASN A 248 -18.99 2.70 -32.71
C ASN A 248 -18.78 1.47 -33.63
N SER A 249 -18.84 0.25 -33.10
CA SER A 249 -18.70 -0.99 -33.88
C SER A 249 -20.03 -1.63 -34.28
N GLU A 250 -21.16 -1.08 -33.79
CA GLU A 250 -22.52 -1.53 -34.13
C GLU A 250 -23.26 -0.59 -35.12
N GLN A 251 -22.56 0.34 -35.78
CA GLN A 251 -23.06 1.14 -36.92
C GLN A 251 -22.36 0.75 -38.22
#